data_AF-A0A7V3CSJ8-F1
#
_entry.id   AF-A0A7V3CSJ8-F1
#
_cell.length_a   1.000
_cell.length_b   1.000
_cell.length_c   1.000
_cell.angle_alpha   90.00
_cell.angle_beta   90.00
_cell.angle_gamma   90.00
#
_symmetry.space_group_name_H-M   'P 1'
#
loop_
_entity.id
_entity.type
_entity.pdbx_description
1 polymer ?
#
loop_
_entity_poly.entity_id
_entity_poly.type
_entity_poly.pdbx_seq_one_letter_code
_entity_poly.pdbx_strand_id
1 'polypeptide(L)' 'GKVGLLGLFVGEVMKLSKGKADPKVVNQLVKEQLEK' A
#
# COMPACT_ATOMS: atom_id res chain seq x y z
N GLY A 1 -2.69 15.55 -3.56
CA GLY A 1 -2.13 14.91 -4.77
C GLY A 1 -1.58 13.52 -4.50
N LYS A 2 -0.41 13.40 -3.86
CA LYS A 2 0.31 12.10 -3.73
C LYS A 2 -0.27 11.11 -2.71
N VAL A 3 -0.92 11.61 -1.65
CA VAL A 3 -1.51 10.77 -0.59
C VAL A 3 -2.66 9.88 -1.10
N GLY A 4 -3.43 10.36 -2.08
CA GLY A 4 -4.54 9.59 -2.66
C GLY A 4 -4.10 8.37 -3.45
N LEU A 5 -2.98 8.48 -4.19
CA LEU A 5 -2.41 7.36 -4.93
C LEU A 5 -1.85 6.29 -3.99
N LEU A 6 -1.18 6.71 -2.91
CA LEU A 6 -0.67 5.77 -1.89
C LEU A 6 -1.82 4.96 -1.27
N GLY A 7 -2.92 5.63 -0.91
CA GLY A 7 -4.11 4.99 -0.37
C GLY A 7 -4.80 4.01 -1.36
N LEU A 8 -4.78 4.32 -2.66
CA LEU A 8 -5.29 3.43 -3.71
C LEU A 8 -4.50 2.12 -3.74
N PHE A 9 -3.17 2.19 -3.82
CA PHE A 9 -2.30 1.01 -3.88
C PHE A 9 -2.36 0.17 -2.61
N VAL A 10 -2.37 0.80 -1.43
CA VAL A 10 -2.53 0.10 -0.16
C VAL A 10 -3.90 -0.61 -0.11
N GLY A 11 -4.97 0.03 -0.57
CA GLY A 11 -6.31 -0.56 -0.63
C GLY A 11 -6.39 -1.77 -1.56
N GLU A 12 -5.78 -1.70 -2.74
CA GLU A 12 -5.71 -2.81 -3.69
C GLU A 12 -4.90 -3.99 -3.13
N VAL A 13 -3.75 -3.74 -2.51
CA VAL A 13 -2.92 -4.78 -1.89
C VAL A 13 -3.64 -5.45 -0.73
N MET A 14 -4.36 -4.69 0.10
CA MET A 14 -5.17 -5.24 1.19
C MET A 14 -6.30 -6.13 0.66
N LYS A 15 -6.95 -5.71 -0.43
CA LYS A 15 -8.03 -6.46 -1.08
C LYS A 15 -7.52 -7.77 -1.70
N LEU A 16 -6.39 -7.72 -2.41
CA LEU A 16 -5.73 -8.91 -2.99
C LEU A 16 -5.25 -9.87 -1.89
N SER A 17 -4.69 -9.32 -0.81
CA SER A 17 -4.20 -10.10 0.32
C SER A 17 -5.30 -10.61 1.25
N LYS A 18 -6.58 -10.26 0.98
CA LYS A 18 -7.75 -10.61 1.80
C LYS A 18 -7.56 -10.27 3.30
N GLY A 19 -6.90 -9.14 3.58
CA GLY A 19 -6.59 -8.71 4.95
C GLY A 19 -5.52 -9.54 5.68
N LYS A 20 -4.81 -10.44 4.99
CA LYS A 20 -3.70 -11.21 5.59
C LYS A 20 -2.38 -10.43 5.63
N ALA A 21 -2.24 -9.40 4.81
CA ALA A 21 -1.03 -8.57 4.78
C ALA A 21 -1.08 -7.51 5.88
N ASP A 22 0.05 -7.31 6.57
CA ASP A 22 0.15 -6.29 7.62
C ASP A 22 0.15 -4.89 7.00
N PRO A 23 -0.78 -3.99 7.41
CA PRO A 23 -0.86 -2.64 6.87
C PRO A 23 0.38 -1.80 7.10
N LYS A 24 1.15 -2.04 8.16
CA LYS A 24 2.42 -1.32 8.39
C LYS A 24 3.47 -1.69 7.35
N VAL A 25 3.60 -2.98 7.07
CA VAL A 25 4.56 -3.52 6.10
C VAL A 25 4.16 -3.11 4.68
N VAL A 26 2.87 -3.21 4.33
CA VAL A 26 2.37 -2.79 3.02
C VAL A 26 2.58 -1.31 2.78
N ASN A 27 2.36 -0.46 3.80
CA ASN A 27 2.60 0.98 3.67
C ASN A 27 4.10 1.29 3.46
N GLN A 28 5.00 0.58 4.13
CA GLN A 28 6.44 0.73 3.94
C GLN A 28 6.87 0.30 2.54
N LEU A 29 6.45 -0.90 2.10
CA LEU A 29 6.79 -1.43 0.78
C LEU A 29 6.24 -0.57 -0.36
N VAL A 30 4.98 -0.12 -0.26
CA VAL A 30 4.36 0.74 -1.28
C VAL A 30 5.07 2.10 -1.34
N LYS A 31 5.47 2.65 -0.19
CA LYS A 31 6.24 3.90 -0.14
C LYS A 31 7.63 3.73 -0.76
N GLU A 32 8.37 2.68 -0.38
CA GLU A 32 9.67 2.36 -0.97
C GLU A 32 9.57 2.21 -2.49
N GLN A 33 8.52 1.57 -3.00
CA GLN A 33 8.34 1.34 -4.43
C GLN A 33 7.88 2.57 -5.22
N LEU A 34 7.32 3.58 -4.55
CA LEU A 34 6.91 4.86 -5.15
C LEU A 34 7.99 5.94 -5.04
N GLU A 35 8.92 5.79 -4.09
CA GLU A 35 10.09 6.67 -3.92
C GLU A 35 11.31 6.20 -4.74
N LYS A 36 11.28 4.95 -5.23
CA LYS A 36 12.25 4.38 -6.17
C LYS A 36 11.95 4.80 -7.61
#